data_AF-A0A6B9FKH0-F1
#
_entry.id   AF-A0A6B9FKH0-F1
#
_cell.length_a   1.000
_cell.length_b   1.000
_cell.length_c   1.000
_cell.angle_alpha   90.00
_cell.angle_beta   90.00
_cell.angle_gamma   90.00
#
_symmetry.space_group_name_H-M   'P 1'
#
loop_
_entity.id
_entity.type
_entity.pdbx_description
1 polymer ?
#
loop_
_entity_poly.entity_id
_entity_poly.type
_entity_poly.pdbx_seq_one_letter_code
_entity_poly.pdbx_strand_id
1 'polypeptide(L)'
;MKSLLLATIAVLALVPSAQARPHRHPAAPAVNAEAAEKVLAPLRQAATECFADTVLSNPKATAEARAGHWYEAVGITGFLCRPEVAAMIQAHDRIYGAKTGERYFKGAYVKHLDQQLAQRLEPMLTRKAVASAEPPIDKSAEDAAPGN
;
A
#
# COMPACT_ATOMS: atom_id res chain seq x y z
N MET A 1 -34.49 -24.78 75.48
CA MET A 1 -33.97 -25.56 74.34
C MET A 1 -33.32 -24.57 73.37
N LYS A 2 -32.15 -24.94 72.82
CA LYS A 2 -31.11 -24.05 72.25
C LYS A 2 -31.55 -23.22 71.04
N SER A 3 -31.16 -21.94 71.03
CA SER A 3 -31.09 -21.07 69.85
C SER A 3 -29.81 -21.36 69.05
N LEU A 4 -29.94 -21.64 67.75
CA LEU A 4 -28.82 -21.74 66.80
C LEU A 4 -28.76 -20.43 66.00
N LEU A 5 -27.88 -19.52 66.40
CA LEU A 5 -27.49 -18.35 65.61
C LEU A 5 -26.17 -18.68 64.90
N LEU A 6 -26.26 -18.94 63.60
CA LEU A 6 -25.11 -19.10 62.71
C LEU A 6 -24.53 -17.71 62.41
N ALA A 7 -23.36 -17.40 62.98
CA ALA A 7 -22.60 -16.21 62.67
C ALA A 7 -21.75 -16.44 61.40
N THR A 8 -22.09 -15.76 60.31
CA THR A 8 -21.26 -15.69 59.10
C THR A 8 -20.21 -14.60 59.26
N ILE A 9 -18.93 -14.99 59.36
CA ILE A 9 -17.79 -14.06 59.34
C ILE A 9 -17.47 -13.74 57.87
N ALA A 10 -17.80 -12.53 57.43
CA ALA A 10 -17.35 -12.01 56.13
C ALA A 10 -15.97 -11.37 56.31
N VAL A 11 -14.91 -12.07 55.87
CA VAL A 11 -13.55 -11.50 55.81
C VAL A 11 -13.46 -10.62 54.57
N LEU A 12 -13.50 -9.30 54.77
CA LEU A 12 -13.21 -8.30 53.74
C LEU A 12 -11.70 -8.27 53.50
N ALA A 13 -11.25 -8.90 52.42
CA ALA A 13 -9.88 -8.75 51.93
C ALA A 13 -9.68 -7.33 51.37
N LEU A 14 -8.90 -6.52 52.08
CA LEU A 14 -8.37 -5.25 51.58
C LEU A 14 -7.35 -5.55 50.48
N VAL A 15 -7.76 -5.39 49.22
CA VAL A 15 -6.85 -5.43 48.07
C VAL A 15 -6.25 -4.02 47.90
N PRO A 16 -4.93 -3.83 47.98
CA PRO A 16 -4.32 -2.55 47.64
C PRO A 16 -4.51 -2.31 46.15
N SER A 17 -5.31 -1.29 45.81
CA SER A 17 -5.42 -0.78 44.44
C SER A 17 -4.09 -0.18 44.03
N ALA A 18 -3.27 -0.96 43.34
CA ALA A 18 -2.09 -0.48 42.64
C ALA A 18 -2.54 0.59 41.63
N GLN A 19 -2.38 1.86 41.99
CA GLN A 19 -2.62 2.97 41.09
C GLN A 19 -1.59 2.85 39.97
N ALA A 20 -2.02 2.40 38.79
CA ALA A 20 -1.22 2.44 37.58
C ALA A 20 -0.84 3.90 37.34
N ARG A 21 0.39 4.26 37.72
CA ARG A 21 0.97 5.58 37.46
C ARG A 21 0.90 5.75 35.94
N PRO A 22 0.21 6.77 35.39
CA PRO A 22 0.18 6.94 33.95
C PRO A 22 1.63 7.12 33.52
N HIS A 23 2.15 6.15 32.78
CA HIS A 23 3.40 6.31 32.07
C HIS A 23 3.18 7.48 31.12
N ARG A 24 3.52 8.69 31.58
CA ARG A 24 3.76 9.83 30.72
C ARG A 24 4.85 9.37 29.76
N HIS A 25 4.41 8.84 28.62
CA HIS A 25 5.29 8.67 27.49
C HIS A 25 5.92 10.04 27.28
N PRO A 26 7.25 10.14 27.21
CA PRO A 26 7.86 11.38 26.76
C PRO A 26 7.16 11.72 25.44
N ALA A 27 6.53 12.89 25.39
CA ALA A 27 5.94 13.36 24.15
C ALA A 27 7.07 13.30 23.12
N ALA A 28 6.95 12.39 22.15
CA ALA A 28 7.87 12.37 21.03
C ALA A 28 7.95 13.81 20.50
N PRO A 29 9.15 14.30 20.14
CA PRO A 29 9.28 15.65 19.61
C PRO A 29 8.23 15.82 18.51
N ALA A 30 7.37 16.83 18.66
CA ALA A 30 6.29 17.06 17.72
C ALA A 30 6.91 17.30 16.34
N VAL A 31 6.86 16.29 15.48
CA VAL A 31 7.35 16.39 14.12
C VAL A 31 6.60 17.53 13.45
N ASN A 32 7.34 18.50 12.91
CA ASN A 32 6.73 19.54 12.10
C ASN A 32 6.21 18.89 10.80
N ALA A 33 4.90 18.72 10.71
CA ALA A 33 4.23 18.05 9.59
C ALA A 33 4.49 18.77 8.25
N GLU A 34 4.58 20.10 8.24
CA GLU A 34 4.84 20.87 7.02
C GLU A 34 6.29 20.67 6.54
N ALA A 35 7.25 20.67 7.46
CA ALA A 35 8.65 20.38 7.14
C ALA A 35 8.84 18.93 6.68
N ALA A 36 8.16 17.99 7.33
CA ALA A 36 8.14 16.59 6.92
C ALA A 36 7.60 16.45 5.49
N GLU A 37 6.52 17.16 5.16
CA GLU A 37 5.94 17.08 3.83
C GLU A 37 6.80 17.69 2.74
N LYS A 38 7.51 18.80 3.01
CA LYS A 38 8.48 19.37 2.07
C LYS A 38 9.59 18.36 1.67
N VAL A 39 9.94 17.44 2.58
CA VAL A 39 10.93 16.39 2.32
C VAL A 39 10.30 15.16 1.66
N LEU A 40 9.14 14.71 2.14
CA LEU A 40 8.56 13.43 1.74
C LEU A 40 7.75 13.50 0.45
N ALA A 41 7.10 14.63 0.14
CA ALA A 41 6.33 14.79 -1.08
C ALA A 41 7.13 14.48 -2.37
N PRO A 42 8.32 15.07 -2.62
CA PRO A 42 9.08 14.75 -3.83
C PRO A 42 9.57 13.29 -3.87
N LEU A 43 9.87 12.68 -2.72
CA LEU A 43 10.30 11.28 -2.66
C LEU A 43 9.15 10.32 -2.96
N ARG A 44 7.95 10.61 -2.46
CA ARG A 44 6.72 9.90 -2.84
C ARG A 44 6.46 10.02 -4.34
N GLN A 45 6.61 11.21 -4.89
CA GLN A 45 6.39 11.46 -6.31
C GLN A 45 7.36 10.62 -7.16
N ALA A 46 8.66 10.68 -6.86
CA ALA A 46 9.67 9.91 -7.57
C ALA A 46 9.42 8.39 -7.52
N ALA A 47 9.07 7.86 -6.34
CA ALA A 47 8.72 6.44 -6.21
C ALA A 47 7.46 6.08 -7.03
N THR A 48 6.44 6.94 -7.01
CA THR A 48 5.17 6.72 -7.75
C THR A 48 5.40 6.78 -9.27
N GLU A 49 6.23 7.71 -9.73
CA GLU A 49 6.63 7.81 -11.13
C GLU A 49 7.40 6.57 -11.59
N CYS A 50 8.36 6.09 -10.81
CA CYS A 50 9.04 4.83 -11.12
C CYS A 50 8.06 3.66 -11.25
N PHE A 51 7.11 3.52 -10.32
CA PHE A 51 6.11 2.45 -10.43
C PHE A 51 5.25 2.60 -11.68
N ALA A 52 4.82 3.82 -12.02
CA ALA A 52 4.03 4.06 -13.22
C ALA A 52 4.79 3.68 -14.50
N ASP A 53 6.04 4.12 -14.62
CA ASP A 53 6.87 3.87 -15.80
C ASP A 53 7.21 2.39 -15.95
N THR A 54 7.55 1.73 -14.85
CA THR A 54 7.92 0.31 -14.87
C THR A 54 6.71 -0.59 -15.15
N VAL A 55 5.53 -0.28 -14.59
CA VAL A 55 4.29 -1.01 -14.90
C VAL A 55 3.94 -0.89 -16.38
N LEU A 56 4.01 0.32 -16.96
CA LEU A 56 3.72 0.54 -18.37
C LEU A 56 4.75 -0.10 -19.32
N SER A 57 5.98 -0.28 -18.86
CA SER A 57 7.08 -0.86 -19.64
C SER A 57 7.12 -2.39 -19.56
N ASN A 58 6.32 -3.00 -18.68
CA ASN A 58 6.25 -4.45 -18.52
C ASN A 58 4.88 -4.98 -19.00
N PRO A 59 4.82 -5.80 -20.07
CA PRO A 59 3.55 -6.30 -20.60
C PRO A 59 2.70 -7.08 -19.59
N LYS A 60 3.35 -7.87 -18.71
CA LYS A 60 2.65 -8.66 -17.68
C LYS A 60 2.05 -7.73 -16.62
N ALA A 61 2.82 -6.77 -16.11
CA ALA A 61 2.33 -5.80 -15.13
C ALA A 61 1.23 -4.91 -15.72
N THR A 62 1.36 -4.49 -16.98
CA THR A 62 0.32 -3.76 -17.71
C THR A 62 -0.98 -4.58 -17.81
N ALA A 63 -0.90 -5.89 -18.03
CA ALA A 63 -2.08 -6.75 -18.06
C ALA A 63 -2.79 -6.83 -16.69
N GLU A 64 -2.03 -7.01 -15.60
CA GLU A 64 -2.58 -6.97 -14.24
C GLU A 64 -3.21 -5.60 -13.93
N ALA A 65 -2.54 -4.50 -14.28
CA ALA A 65 -3.06 -3.15 -14.11
C ALA A 65 -4.38 -2.91 -14.86
N ARG A 66 -4.52 -3.45 -16.08
CA ARG A 66 -5.78 -3.42 -16.85
C ARG A 66 -6.91 -4.21 -16.18
N ALA A 67 -6.57 -5.29 -15.49
CA ALA A 67 -7.52 -6.07 -14.69
C ALA A 67 -7.87 -5.40 -13.34
N GLY A 68 -7.24 -4.26 -13.01
CA GLY A 68 -7.40 -3.58 -11.73
C GLY A 68 -6.57 -4.21 -10.60
N HIS A 69 -5.71 -5.19 -10.90
CA HIS A 69 -4.82 -5.87 -9.96
C HIS A 69 -3.53 -5.05 -9.74
N TRP A 70 -3.67 -3.89 -9.11
CA TRP A 70 -2.58 -2.93 -8.93
C TRP A 70 -1.45 -3.48 -8.04
N TYR A 71 -1.81 -4.22 -6.99
CA TYR A 71 -0.84 -4.85 -6.10
C TYR A 71 0.05 -5.85 -6.84
N GLU A 72 -0.54 -6.68 -7.70
CA GLU A 72 0.17 -7.64 -8.55
C GLU A 72 1.03 -6.93 -9.60
N ALA A 73 0.49 -5.90 -10.26
CA ALA A 73 1.22 -5.11 -11.26
C ALA A 73 2.49 -4.48 -10.66
N VAL A 74 2.35 -3.85 -9.49
CA VAL A 74 3.45 -3.25 -8.72
C VAL A 74 4.40 -4.32 -8.18
N GLY A 75 3.89 -5.48 -7.75
CA GLY A 75 4.70 -6.59 -7.26
C GLY A 75 5.62 -7.18 -8.33
N ILE A 76 5.20 -7.20 -9.60
CA ILE A 76 6.01 -7.69 -10.72
C ILE A 76 7.23 -6.78 -10.97
N THR A 77 7.06 -5.46 -10.92
CA THR A 77 8.09 -4.50 -11.34
C THR A 77 8.78 -3.80 -10.19
N GLY A 78 8.27 -3.91 -8.96
CA GLY A 78 8.68 -3.06 -7.85
C GLY A 78 10.13 -3.21 -7.42
N PHE A 79 10.82 -4.29 -7.80
CA PHE A 79 12.26 -4.42 -7.58
C PHE A 79 13.09 -3.39 -8.36
N LEU A 80 12.54 -2.83 -9.45
CA LEU A 80 13.17 -1.79 -10.25
C LEU A 80 13.15 -0.43 -9.54
N CYS A 81 12.16 -0.20 -8.68
CA CYS A 81 11.97 1.07 -7.95
C CYS A 81 12.59 1.09 -6.55
N ARG A 82 13.50 0.15 -6.27
CA ARG A 82 14.17 0.06 -4.97
C ARG A 82 14.95 1.32 -4.59
N PRO A 83 15.68 2.01 -5.49
CA PRO A 83 16.39 3.23 -5.14
C PRO A 83 15.46 4.34 -4.61
N GLU A 84 14.36 4.59 -5.31
CA GLU A 84 13.38 5.62 -4.99
C GLU A 84 12.66 5.28 -3.68
N VAL A 85 12.23 4.03 -3.53
CA VAL A 85 11.58 3.53 -2.31
C VAL A 85 12.54 3.60 -1.12
N ALA A 86 13.81 3.22 -1.30
CA ALA A 86 14.81 3.29 -0.22
C ALA A 86 15.06 4.73 0.22
N ALA A 87 15.16 5.68 -0.70
CA ALA A 87 15.33 7.10 -0.36
C ALA A 87 14.14 7.63 0.46
N MET A 88 12.91 7.26 0.08
CA MET A 88 11.70 7.60 0.82
C MET A 88 11.69 6.97 2.22
N ILE A 89 12.01 5.68 2.34
CA ILE A 89 12.07 4.97 3.63
C ILE A 89 13.09 5.61 4.56
N GLN A 90 14.29 5.90 4.05
CA GLN A 90 15.35 6.53 4.84
C GLN A 90 14.96 7.95 5.29
N ALA A 91 14.32 8.73 4.43
CA ALA A 91 13.82 10.06 4.81
C ALA A 91 12.75 9.96 5.90
N HIS A 92 11.82 9.01 5.75
CA HIS A 92 10.79 8.78 6.75
C HIS A 92 11.39 8.35 8.10
N ASP A 93 12.40 7.47 8.09
CA ASP A 93 13.11 7.06 9.30
C ASP A 93 13.83 8.22 9.99
N ARG A 94 14.40 9.15 9.21
CA ARG A 94 15.04 10.36 9.77
C ARG A 94 14.04 11.31 10.44
N ILE A 95 12.82 11.39 9.91
CA ILE A 95 11.78 12.33 10.37
C ILE A 95 11.00 11.76 11.56
N TYR A 96 10.55 10.50 11.46
CA TYR A 96 9.61 9.88 12.40
C TYR A 96 10.26 8.85 13.32
N GLY A 97 11.56 8.57 13.14
CA GLY A 97 12.33 7.61 13.91
C GLY A 97 12.58 6.29 13.18
N ALA A 98 13.57 5.54 13.64
CA ALA A 98 14.02 4.31 12.99
C ALA A 98 12.90 3.28 12.80
N LYS A 99 12.94 2.55 11.67
CA LYS A 99 11.99 1.49 11.28
C LYS A 99 10.56 1.99 10.99
N THR A 100 10.31 3.29 10.97
CA THR A 100 8.98 3.84 10.65
C THR A 100 8.75 3.88 9.14
N GLY A 101 9.79 4.09 8.34
CA GLY A 101 9.74 4.18 6.89
C GLY A 101 9.31 2.88 6.22
N GLU A 102 9.85 1.74 6.67
CA GLU A 102 9.45 0.42 6.14
C GLU A 102 7.97 0.14 6.40
N ARG A 103 7.48 0.48 7.61
CA ARG A 103 6.07 0.36 7.99
C ARG A 103 5.19 1.32 7.20
N TYR A 104 5.67 2.53 6.96
CA TYR A 104 4.99 3.51 6.14
C TYR A 104 4.86 3.04 4.70
N PHE A 105 5.94 2.54 4.10
CA PHE A 105 5.97 1.99 2.75
C PHE A 105 4.96 0.85 2.60
N LYS A 106 5.08 -0.20 3.41
CA LYS A 106 4.20 -1.39 3.39
C LYS A 106 2.75 -1.11 3.79
N GLY A 107 2.50 0.03 4.42
CA GLY A 107 1.19 0.41 4.96
C GLY A 107 0.56 1.53 4.16
N ALA A 108 0.72 2.76 4.67
CA ALA A 108 0.02 3.93 4.14
C ALA A 108 0.38 4.23 2.69
N TYR A 109 1.65 4.11 2.30
CA TYR A 109 2.09 4.44 0.95
C TYR A 109 1.54 3.47 -0.10
N VAL A 110 1.76 2.16 0.05
CA VAL A 110 1.26 1.16 -0.93
C VAL A 110 -0.26 1.23 -1.10
N LYS A 111 -1.02 1.43 -0.01
CA LYS A 111 -2.49 1.60 -0.11
C LYS A 111 -2.91 2.79 -1.00
N HIS A 112 -2.18 3.90 -0.95
CA HIS A 112 -2.48 5.07 -1.78
C HIS A 112 -1.86 4.98 -3.18
N LEU A 113 -0.77 4.22 -3.32
CA LEU A 113 -0.09 4.00 -4.60
C LEU A 113 -1.04 3.36 -5.62
N ASP A 114 -1.77 2.31 -5.23
CA ASP A 114 -2.71 1.62 -6.12
C ASP A 114 -3.74 2.60 -6.73
N GLN A 115 -4.33 3.47 -5.89
CA GLN A 115 -5.29 4.47 -6.33
C GLN A 115 -4.66 5.52 -7.25
N GLN A 116 -3.46 6.01 -6.91
CA GLN A 116 -2.75 7.00 -7.74
C GLN A 116 -2.35 6.43 -9.10
N LEU A 117 -1.90 5.18 -9.14
CA LEU A 117 -1.57 4.48 -10.38
C LEU A 117 -2.82 4.26 -11.23
N ALA A 118 -3.93 3.83 -10.62
CA ALA A 118 -5.20 3.68 -11.32
C ALA A 118 -5.63 4.98 -12.02
N GLN A 119 -5.69 6.07 -11.27
CA GLN A 119 -6.11 7.38 -11.79
C GLN A 119 -5.17 7.89 -12.89
N ARG A 120 -3.86 7.69 -12.74
CA ARG A 120 -2.86 8.19 -13.69
C ARG A 120 -2.81 7.36 -14.97
N LEU A 121 -2.91 6.04 -14.85
CA LEU A 121 -2.64 5.11 -15.95
C LEU A 121 -3.88 4.71 -16.73
N GLU A 122 -5.08 4.78 -16.15
CA GLU A 122 -6.34 4.49 -16.85
C GLU A 122 -6.42 5.08 -18.27
N PRO A 123 -6.15 6.39 -18.52
CA PRO A 123 -6.26 6.95 -19.87
C PRO A 123 -5.26 6.31 -20.85
N MET A 124 -4.08 5.88 -20.39
CA MET A 124 -3.06 5.25 -21.21
C MET A 124 -3.40 3.79 -21.50
N LEU A 125 -3.94 3.08 -20.50
CA LEU A 125 -4.33 1.69 -20.61
C LEU A 125 -5.52 1.51 -21.57
N THR A 126 -6.53 2.39 -21.50
CA THR A 126 -7.70 2.39 -22.37
C THR A 126 -7.35 2.74 -23.82
N ARG A 127 -6.52 3.77 -24.06
CA ARG A 127 -6.07 4.11 -25.43
C ARG A 127 -5.28 2.98 -26.08
N LYS A 128 -4.38 2.32 -25.35
CA LYS A 128 -3.64 1.17 -25.88
C LYS A 128 -4.56 -0.03 -26.18
N ALA A 129 -5.67 -0.20 -25.45
CA ALA A 129 -6.64 -1.25 -25.75
C ALA A 129 -7.35 -1.00 -27.09
N VAL A 130 -7.78 0.23 -27.36
CA VAL A 130 -8.45 0.61 -28.61
C VAL A 130 -7.51 0.50 -29.81
N ALA A 131 -6.24 0.89 -29.66
CA ALA A 131 -5.25 0.81 -30.74
C ALA A 131 -4.81 -0.63 -31.08
N SER A 132 -4.96 -1.58 -30.15
CA SER A 132 -4.54 -2.96 -30.34
C SER A 132 -5.64 -3.89 -30.89
N ALA A 133 -6.87 -3.40 -31.01
CA ALA A 133 -8.00 -4.14 -31.57
C ALA A 133 -8.01 -4.02 -33.11
N GLU A 134 -7.01 -4.58 -33.78
CA GLU A 134 -7.02 -4.75 -35.23
C GLU A 134 -7.92 -5.95 -35.59
N PRO A 135 -8.87 -5.81 -36.54
CA PRO A 135 -9.80 -6.89 -36.87
C PRO A 135 -9.06 -8.08 -37.51
N PRO A 136 -9.48 -9.33 -37.24
CA PRO A 136 -8.91 -10.49 -37.89
C PRO A 136 -9.11 -10.38 -39.40
N ILE A 137 -8.03 -10.51 -40.17
CA ILE A 137 -8.07 -10.70 -41.63
C ILE A 137 -8.87 -11.99 -41.88
N ASP A 138 -10.06 -11.84 -42.43
CA ASP A 138 -10.93 -12.93 -42.81
C ASP A 138 -10.26 -13.75 -43.93
N LYS A 139 -9.65 -14.88 -43.59
CA LYS A 139 -9.17 -15.90 -44.54
C LYS A 139 -10.37 -16.68 -45.07
N SER A 140 -11.20 -16.02 -45.88
CA SER A 140 -12.34 -16.66 -46.54
C SER A 140 -12.44 -16.20 -47.99
N ALA A 141 -11.37 -16.36 -48.77
CA ALA A 141 -11.43 -16.16 -50.22
C ALA A 141 -10.24 -16.83 -50.96
N GLU A 142 -9.98 -18.12 -50.76
CA GLU A 142 -9.20 -18.88 -51.76
C GLU A 142 -9.58 -20.37 -51.74
N ASP A 143 -10.89 -20.64 -51.80
CA ASP A 143 -11.45 -21.95 -52.16
C ASP A 143 -12.60 -21.71 -53.16
N ALA A 144 -12.25 -21.26 -54.38
CA ALA A 144 -13.08 -21.30 -55.59
C ALA A 144 -12.19 -20.82 -56.75
N ALA A 145 -11.89 -21.55 -57.83
CA ALA A 145 -12.50 -22.75 -58.41
C ALA A 145 -11.53 -23.34 -59.49
N PRO A 146 -11.99 -24.10 -60.51
CA PRO A 146 -11.61 -25.49 -60.76
C PRO A 146 -10.68 -25.68 -61.98
N GLY A 147 -10.25 -26.93 -62.17
CA GLY A 147 -9.33 -27.32 -63.24
C GLY A 147 -9.80 -27.09 -64.67
N ASN A 148 -8.81 -27.04 -65.55
CA ASN A 148 -8.74 -27.69 -66.86
C ASN A 148 -7.27 -27.90 -67.22
#